data_AF-A0A267DR65-F1
#
_entry.id   AF-A0A267DR65-F1
#
_cell.length_a   1.000
_cell.length_b   1.000
_cell.length_c   1.000
_cell.angle_alpha   90.00
_cell.angle_beta   90.00
_cell.angle_gamma   90.00
#
_symmetry.space_group_name_H-M   'P 1'
#
loop_
_entity.id
_entity.type
_entity.pdbx_description
1 polymer ?
#
loop_
_entity_poly.entity_id
_entity_poly.type
_entity_poly.pdbx_seq_one_letter_code
_entity_poly.pdbx_strand_id
1 'polypeptide(L)'
;MMTSLLTVVLLLAALHSPVRGVTLQEGKSNPQKYIYYDTDEFNPWIHLAISLPILYAILIFIWSGVTLYMKLSGKSRQRRQ
;
A
#
# COMPACT_ATOMS: atom_id res chain seq x y z
N MET A 1 -25.18 -16.67 12.24
CA MET A 1 -24.10 -17.30 11.43
C MET A 1 -24.29 -17.07 9.94
N MET A 2 -25.48 -17.34 9.36
CA MET A 2 -25.72 -17.19 7.91
C MET A 2 -25.63 -15.73 7.41
N THR A 3 -26.07 -14.77 8.21
CA THR A 3 -25.96 -13.32 7.92
C THR A 3 -24.51 -12.83 7.91
N SER A 4 -23.69 -13.31 8.85
CA SER A 4 -22.27 -12.97 8.97
C SER A 4 -21.44 -13.47 7.79
N LEU A 5 -21.79 -14.65 7.26
CA LEU A 5 -21.11 -15.25 6.10
C LEU A 5 -21.47 -14.51 4.82
N LEU A 6 -22.74 -14.11 4.66
CA LEU A 6 -23.22 -13.26 3.56
C LEU A 6 -22.53 -11.89 3.53
N THR A 7 -22.36 -11.26 4.69
CA THR A 7 -21.64 -9.97 4.79
C THR A 7 -20.18 -10.08 4.39
N VAL A 8 -19.50 -11.17 4.76
CA VAL A 8 -18.08 -11.38 4.38
C VAL A 8 -17.95 -11.61 2.87
N VAL A 9 -18.85 -12.40 2.27
CA VAL A 9 -18.86 -12.64 0.82
C VAL A 9 -19.13 -11.35 0.04
N LEU A 10 -20.09 -10.53 0.50
CA LEU A 10 -20.37 -9.22 -0.12
C LEU A 10 -19.18 -8.27 0.00
N LEU A 11 -18.47 -8.28 1.13
CA LEU A 11 -17.28 -7.45 1.33
C LEU A 11 -16.13 -7.86 0.39
N LEU A 12 -15.90 -9.17 0.25
CA LEU A 12 -14.88 -9.71 -0.66
C LEU A 12 -15.24 -9.44 -2.14
N ALA A 13 -16.52 -9.53 -2.51
CA ALA A 13 -16.99 -9.21 -3.86
C ALA A 13 -16.86 -7.71 -4.17
N ALA A 14 -17.14 -6.83 -3.21
CA ALA A 14 -16.94 -5.40 -3.35
C ALA A 14 -15.46 -5.04 -3.53
N LEU A 15 -14.55 -5.73 -2.82
CA LEU A 15 -13.09 -5.56 -2.97
C LEU A 15 -12.55 -6.06 -4.31
N HIS A 16 -13.20 -7.06 -4.93
CA HIS A 16 -12.83 -7.59 -6.25
C HIS A 16 -13.52 -6.87 -7.42
N SER A 17 -14.44 -5.95 -7.15
CA SER A 17 -15.08 -5.17 -8.21
C SER A 17 -13.99 -4.35 -8.92
N PRO A 18 -13.80 -4.54 -10.23
CA PRO A 18 -12.80 -3.78 -10.97
C PRO A 18 -13.24 -2.32 -10.98
N VAL A 19 -12.66 -1.52 -10.09
CA VAL A 19 -12.72 -0.07 -10.20
C VAL A 19 -12.00 0.26 -11.49
N ARG A 20 -12.76 0.60 -12.53
CA ARG A 20 -12.21 1.08 -13.79
C ARG A 20 -11.59 2.46 -13.52
N GLY A 21 -10.32 2.44 -13.15
CA GLY A 21 -9.51 3.65 -13.05
C GLY A 21 -9.49 4.32 -14.41
N VAL A 22 -9.88 5.59 -14.43
CA VAL A 22 -9.76 6.43 -15.63
C VAL A 22 -8.31 6.89 -15.72
N THR A 23 -7.75 6.89 -16.92
CA THR A 23 -6.38 7.38 -17.08
C THR A 23 -6.30 8.88 -16.81
N LEU A 24 -5.13 9.37 -16.39
CA LEU A 24 -4.89 10.81 -16.18
C LEU A 24 -5.25 11.62 -17.43
N GLN A 25 -4.96 11.07 -18.61
CA GLN A 25 -5.24 11.67 -19.90
C GLN A 25 -6.75 11.78 -20.17
N GLU A 26 -7.51 10.72 -19.92
CA GLU A 26 -8.97 10.72 -20.05
C GLU A 26 -9.62 11.67 -19.03
N GLY A 27 -9.15 11.68 -17.80
CA GLY A 27 -9.63 12.59 -16.74
C GLY A 27 -9.44 14.06 -17.11
N LYS A 28 -8.28 14.42 -17.68
CA LYS A 28 -7.98 15.78 -18.16
C LYS A 28 -8.81 16.19 -19.38
N SER A 29 -9.23 15.23 -20.22
CA SER A 29 -10.00 15.52 -21.43
C SER A 29 -11.46 15.90 -21.16
N ASN A 30 -12.02 15.57 -19.99
CA ASN A 30 -13.42 15.86 -19.64
C ASN A 30 -13.55 16.43 -18.21
N PRO A 31 -13.17 17.70 -18.00
CA PRO A 31 -13.16 18.33 -16.66
C PRO A 31 -14.56 18.53 -16.06
N GLN A 32 -15.63 18.44 -16.85
CA GLN A 32 -17.01 18.53 -16.36
C GLN A 32 -17.51 17.22 -15.73
N LYS A 33 -16.93 16.08 -16.13
CA LYS A 33 -17.32 14.74 -15.66
C LYS A 33 -16.48 14.26 -14.48
N TYR A 34 -15.24 14.70 -14.39
CA TYR A 34 -14.30 14.26 -13.36
C TYR A 34 -13.89 15.44 -12.48
N ILE A 35 -14.22 15.37 -11.19
CA ILE A 35 -13.75 16.35 -10.21
C ILE A 35 -12.27 16.08 -9.96
N TYR A 36 -11.43 16.95 -10.50
CA TYR A 36 -9.99 16.89 -10.33
C TYR A 36 -9.65 17.59 -9.01
N TYR A 37 -9.41 16.80 -7.96
CA TYR A 37 -9.08 17.33 -6.62
C TYR A 37 -7.65 17.85 -6.53
N ASP A 38 -6.75 17.36 -7.37
CA ASP A 38 -5.34 17.70 -7.38
C ASP A 38 -4.97 18.33 -8.73
N THR A 39 -5.08 19.66 -8.80
CA THR A 39 -4.74 20.44 -10.01
C THR A 39 -3.25 20.73 -10.15
N ASP A 40 -2.45 20.40 -9.14
CA ASP A 40 -1.03 20.72 -9.15
C ASP A 40 -0.28 19.88 -10.20
N GLU A 41 0.79 20.44 -10.74
CA GLU A 41 1.61 19.73 -11.70
C GLU A 41 2.31 18.55 -11.03
N PHE A 42 2.27 17.39 -11.68
CA PHE A 42 2.93 16.18 -11.20
C PHE A 42 4.44 16.43 -11.05
N ASN A 43 4.91 16.59 -9.82
CA ASN A 43 6.31 16.81 -9.51
C ASN A 43 6.95 15.49 -9.02
N PRO A 44 7.70 14.78 -9.88
CA PRO A 44 8.26 13.47 -9.53
C PRO A 44 9.23 13.55 -8.35
N TRP A 45 9.87 14.70 -8.12
CA TRP A 45 10.82 14.87 -7.04
C TRP A 45 10.15 14.90 -5.67
N ILE A 46 8.95 15.46 -5.56
CA ILE A 46 8.19 15.46 -4.30
C ILE A 46 7.71 14.04 -3.99
N HIS A 47 7.18 13.33 -4.99
CA HIS A 47 6.79 11.93 -4.82
C HIS A 47 8.00 11.05 -4.43
N LEU A 48 9.17 11.27 -5.03
CA LEU A 48 10.41 10.59 -4.65
C LEU A 48 10.80 10.91 -3.20
N ALA A 49 10.78 12.19 -2.83
CA ALA A 49 11.17 12.66 -1.50
C ALA A 49 10.27 12.11 -0.39
N ILE A 50 8.99 11.87 -0.67
CA ILE A 50 8.04 11.28 0.28
C ILE A 50 8.13 9.74 0.29
N SER A 51 8.25 9.12 -0.88
CA SER A 51 8.26 7.65 -0.99
C SER A 51 9.52 7.01 -0.40
N LEU A 52 10.69 7.64 -0.54
CA LEU A 52 11.96 7.10 -0.03
C LEU A 52 11.96 6.93 1.50
N PRO A 53 11.63 7.94 2.32
CA PRO A 53 11.55 7.79 3.77
C PRO A 53 10.57 6.70 4.21
N ILE A 54 9.40 6.61 3.57
CA ILE A 54 8.39 5.59 3.88
C ILE A 54 8.95 4.20 3.58
N LEU A 55 9.58 4.02 2.41
CA LEU A 55 10.18 2.75 2.01
C LEU A 55 11.28 2.32 3.00
N TYR A 56 12.19 3.23 3.35
CA TYR A 56 13.25 2.93 4.30
C TYR A 56 12.74 2.70 5.72
N ALA A 57 11.70 3.42 6.16
CA ALA A 57 11.07 3.20 7.46
C ALA A 57 10.48 1.78 7.56
N ILE A 58 9.76 1.33 6.52
CA ILE A 58 9.22 -0.03 6.45
C ILE A 58 10.36 -1.06 6.47
N LEU A 59 11.41 -0.82 5.68
CA LEU A 59 12.56 -1.72 5.62
C LEU A 59 13.27 -1.84 6.97
N ILE A 60 13.54 -0.71 7.64
CA ILE A 60 14.17 -0.68 8.96
C ILE A 60 13.28 -1.37 10.00
N PHE A 61 11.96 -1.14 9.95
CA PHE A 61 11.02 -1.79 10.85
C PHE A 61 11.05 -3.31 10.70
N ILE A 62 10.94 -3.82 9.47
CA ILE A 62 11.03 -5.27 9.19
C ILE A 62 12.38 -5.82 9.64
N TRP A 63 13.48 -5.15 9.29
CA TRP A 63 14.83 -5.63 9.62
C TRP A 63 15.08 -5.66 11.12
N SER A 64 14.63 -4.63 11.85
CA SER A 64 14.71 -4.57 13.31
C SER A 64 13.86 -5.67 13.96
N GLY A 65 12.65 -5.93 13.45
CA GLY A 65 11.78 -7.00 13.93
C GLY A 65 12.40 -8.38 13.75
N VAL A 66 12.95 -8.67 12.56
CA VAL A 66 13.67 -9.92 12.30
C VAL A 66 14.88 -10.05 13.22
N THR A 67 15.67 -8.99 13.37
CA THR A 67 16.88 -9.00 14.21
C THR A 67 16.53 -9.24 15.68
N LEU A 68 15.49 -8.58 16.18
CA LEU A 68 14.98 -8.77 17.53
C LEU A 68 14.48 -10.20 17.73
N TYR A 69 13.69 -10.73 16.79
CA TYR A 69 13.23 -12.11 16.81
C TYR A 69 14.39 -13.12 16.82
N MET A 70 15.41 -12.93 15.99
CA MET A 70 16.59 -13.80 15.96
C MET A 70 17.39 -13.75 17.27
N LYS A 71 17.45 -12.59 17.91
CA LYS A 71 18.10 -12.41 19.22
C LYS A 71 17.32 -13.10 20.33
N LEU A 72 15.99 -12.96 20.36
CA LEU A 72 15.10 -13.59 21.34
C LEU A 72 14.99 -15.12 21.15
N SER A 73 14.93 -15.59 19.91
CA SER A 73 14.80 -17.01 19.58
C SER A 73 16.11 -17.80 19.77
N GLY A 74 17.24 -17.15 20.08
CA GLY A 74 18.55 -17.82 20.23
C GLY A 74 19.14 -18.39 18.93
N LYS A 75 18.40 -18.38 17.82
CA LYS A 75 18.81 -18.89 16.49
C LYS A 75 19.98 -18.15 15.87
N SER A 76 20.32 -16.95 16.36
CA SER A 76 21.54 -16.22 15.97
C SER A 76 22.83 -17.04 16.20
N ARG A 77 22.87 -17.86 17.27
CA ARG A 77 24.05 -18.66 17.63
C ARG A 77 24.19 -19.94 16.80
N GLN A 78 23.07 -20.51 16.35
CA GLN A 78 23.02 -21.79 15.61
C GLN A 78 23.44 -21.65 14.13
N ARG A 79 23.50 -20.42 13.60
CA ARG A 79 23.96 -20.15 12.23
C ARG A 79 25.48 -20.00 12.10
N ARG A 80 26.22 -20.00 13.22
CA ARG A 80 27.69 -19.88 13.30
C ARG A 80 28.40 -21.19 13.66
N GLN A 81 27.65 -22.28 13.87
CA GLN A 81 28.16 -23.64 14.01
C GLN A 81 27.80 -24.42 12.75
#